data_AF-A0AAW0TJW6-F1
#
_entry.id   AF-A0AAW0TJW6-F1
#
_cell.length_a   1.000
_cell.length_b   1.000
_cell.length_c   1.000
_cell.angle_alpha   90.00
_cell.angle_beta   90.00
_cell.angle_gamma   90.00
#
_symmetry.space_group_name_H-M   'P 1'
#
loop_
_entity.id
_entity.type
_entity.pdbx_description
1 polymer ?
#
loop_
_entity_poly.entity_id
_entity_poly.type
_entity_poly.pdbx_seq_one_letter_code
_entity_poly.pdbx_strand_id
1 'polypeptide(L)'
;MNNSQKDANDFQRQLRQTSVLLKSAAALTSQTLTFNILADSYTTYEMVVNLTASWSAAYRQRVVLGDYKEVFYPPGTEEMKNMFRPCATGRLFLAQTFEDKDAMVFLDTDTLFLMPPEELWRKVCAFNLHHVIGIAPCLYLYGPGFKKWL
;
A
#
# COMPACT_ATOMS: atom_id res chain seq x y z
N MET A 1 11.58 -26.72 -4.61
CA MET A 1 10.75 -26.15 -3.52
C MET A 1 9.31 -26.51 -3.79
N ASN A 2 8.56 -27.02 -2.81
CA ASN A 2 7.11 -27.24 -2.98
C ASN A 2 6.37 -25.89 -2.95
N ASN A 3 5.13 -25.85 -3.47
CA ASN A 3 4.36 -24.60 -3.57
C ASN A 3 4.15 -23.93 -2.20
N SER A 4 3.80 -24.71 -1.17
CA SER A 4 3.55 -24.19 0.18
C SER A 4 4.77 -23.48 0.79
N GLN A 5 5.98 -23.98 0.56
CA GLN A 5 7.21 -23.37 1.07
C GLN A 5 7.61 -22.12 0.27
N LYS A 6 7.28 -22.08 -1.02
CA LYS A 6 7.43 -20.88 -1.85
C LYS A 6 6.46 -19.79 -1.39
N ASP A 7 5.21 -20.13 -1.15
CA ASP A 7 4.17 -19.19 -0.70
C ASP A 7 4.50 -18.61 0.67
N ALA A 8 4.95 -19.46 1.61
CA ALA A 8 5.43 -19.00 2.91
C ALA A 8 6.62 -18.04 2.81
N ASN A 9 7.58 -18.31 1.90
CA ASN A 9 8.73 -17.43 1.70
C ASN A 9 8.34 -16.10 1.05
N ASP A 10 7.43 -16.14 0.07
CA ASP A 10 6.86 -14.95 -0.58
C ASP A 10 6.13 -14.06 0.44
N PHE A 11 5.32 -14.66 1.32
CA PHE A 11 4.63 -13.93 2.39
C PHE A 11 5.59 -13.28 3.39
N GLN A 12 6.61 -14.02 3.84
CA GLN A 12 7.65 -13.47 4.73
C GLN A 12 8.43 -12.33 4.06
N ARG A 13 8.65 -12.40 2.75
CA ARG A 13 9.23 -11.29 1.99
C ARG A 13 8.31 -10.07 2.03
N GLN A 14 7.01 -10.24 1.76
CA GLN A 14 6.04 -9.13 1.78
C GLN A 14 5.95 -8.47 3.16
N LEU A 15 5.91 -9.25 4.24
CA LEU A 15 5.94 -8.68 5.61
C LEU A 15 7.19 -7.83 5.88
N ARG A 16 8.37 -8.29 5.41
CA ARG A 16 9.61 -7.49 5.51
C ARG A 16 9.53 -6.21 4.69
N GLN A 17 9.01 -6.28 3.46
CA GLN A 17 8.82 -5.11 2.59
C GLN A 17 7.86 -4.11 3.23
N THR A 18 6.71 -4.56 3.74
CA THR A 18 5.76 -3.72 4.49
C THR A 18 6.42 -3.07 5.72
N SER A 19 7.26 -3.79 6.46
CA SER A 19 8.00 -3.21 7.59
C SER A 19 8.92 -2.07 7.14
N VAL A 20 9.62 -2.24 6.00
CA VAL A 20 10.49 -1.20 5.43
C VAL A 20 9.68 0.00 4.94
N LEU A 21 8.55 -0.23 4.27
CA LEU A 21 7.61 0.81 3.85
C LEU A 21 7.20 1.68 5.04
N LEU A 22 6.65 1.05 6.10
CA LEU A 22 6.17 1.76 7.28
C LEU A 22 7.32 2.51 7.98
N LYS A 23 8.51 1.92 8.06
CA LYS A 23 9.70 2.57 8.66
C LYS A 23 10.14 3.79 7.88
N SER A 24 10.20 3.68 6.54
CA SER A 24 10.59 4.80 5.68
C SER A 24 9.62 5.98 5.81
N ALA A 25 8.32 5.69 5.88
CA ALA A 25 7.30 6.70 6.14
C ALA A 25 7.48 7.35 7.53
N ALA A 26 7.59 6.53 8.59
CA ALA A 26 7.75 7.01 9.97
C ALA A 26 9.02 7.86 10.19
N ALA A 27 10.10 7.51 9.49
CA ALA A 27 11.37 8.22 9.57
C ALA A 27 11.30 9.62 8.94
N LEU A 28 10.53 9.76 7.85
CA LEU A 28 10.51 10.98 7.03
C LEU A 28 9.32 11.90 7.31
N THR A 29 8.25 11.38 7.89
CA THR A 29 7.05 12.16 8.20
C THR A 29 7.27 13.13 9.37
N SER A 30 6.59 14.27 9.29
CA SER A 30 6.46 15.23 10.40
C SER A 30 5.09 15.16 11.07
N GLN A 31 4.20 14.30 10.57
CA GLN A 31 2.83 14.12 11.05
C GLN A 31 2.56 12.68 11.49
N THR A 32 1.38 12.44 12.04
CA THR A 32 0.88 11.09 12.26
C THR A 32 0.18 10.60 11.00
N LEU A 33 0.63 9.46 10.47
CA LEU A 33 0.09 8.82 9.28
C LEU A 33 -0.82 7.66 9.67
N THR A 34 -2.00 7.59 9.04
CA THR A 34 -2.91 6.46 9.18
C THR A 34 -2.78 5.54 7.97
N PHE A 35 -2.41 4.29 8.21
CA PHE A 35 -2.37 3.24 7.20
C PHE A 35 -3.56 2.30 7.39
N ASN A 36 -4.52 2.36 6.48
CA ASN A 36 -5.57 1.33 6.39
C ASN A 36 -5.01 0.13 5.63
N ILE A 37 -5.30 -1.08 6.11
CA ILE A 37 -4.68 -2.30 5.62
C ILE A 37 -5.69 -3.10 4.82
N LEU A 38 -5.41 -3.23 3.52
CA LEU A 38 -6.11 -4.17 2.65
C LEU A 38 -5.37 -5.51 2.66
N ALA A 39 -6.00 -6.55 3.21
CA ALA A 39 -5.39 -7.87 3.29
C ALA A 39 -6.38 -8.99 2.94
N ASP A 40 -5.85 -10.17 2.66
CA ASP A 40 -6.61 -11.37 2.31
C ASP A 40 -7.23 -12.07 3.54
N SER A 41 -6.71 -11.78 4.73
CA SER A 41 -7.22 -12.33 5.98
C SER A 41 -6.92 -11.41 7.16
N TYR A 42 -7.72 -11.55 8.22
CA TYR A 42 -7.49 -10.85 9.48
C TYR A 42 -6.16 -11.24 10.13
N THR A 43 -5.74 -12.51 10.00
CA THR A 43 -4.43 -12.98 10.47
C THR A 43 -3.28 -12.21 9.83
N THR A 44 -3.34 -11.97 8.50
CA THR A 44 -2.35 -11.15 7.80
C THR A 44 -2.32 -9.73 8.38
N TYR A 45 -3.48 -9.14 8.63
CA TYR A 45 -3.59 -7.83 9.27
C TYR A 45 -2.94 -7.80 10.66
N GLU A 46 -3.23 -8.77 11.54
CA GLU A 46 -2.61 -8.84 12.87
C GLU A 46 -1.08 -8.96 12.81
N MET A 47 -0.57 -9.73 11.85
CA MET A 47 0.88 -9.83 11.63
C MET A 47 1.49 -8.48 11.23
N VAL A 48 0.82 -7.71 10.38
CA VAL A 48 1.24 -6.34 10.02
C VAL A 48 1.19 -5.41 11.23
N VAL A 49 0.13 -5.49 12.06
CA VAL A 49 0.02 -4.72 13.30
C VAL A 49 1.21 -4.98 14.22
N ASN A 50 1.56 -6.25 14.38
CA ASN A 50 2.65 -6.67 15.24
C ASN A 50 4.04 -6.21 14.76
N LEU A 51 4.21 -5.82 13.47
CA LEU A 51 5.48 -5.29 12.95
C LEU A 51 5.95 -4.02 13.70
N THR A 52 5.01 -3.26 14.27
CA THR A 52 5.29 -1.98 14.95
C THR A 52 5.43 -2.12 16.48
N ALA A 53 5.12 -3.30 17.03
CA ALA A 53 5.10 -3.57 18.48
C ALA A 53 6.47 -3.42 19.14
N SER A 54 7.57 -3.60 18.39
CA SER A 54 8.94 -3.46 18.87
C SER A 54 9.56 -2.08 18.63
N TRP A 55 8.85 -1.17 17.95
CA TRP A 55 9.41 0.15 17.60
C TRP A 55 9.50 1.06 18.82
N SER A 56 10.42 2.02 18.82
CA SER A 56 10.45 3.02 19.88
C SER A 56 9.18 3.88 19.86
N ALA A 57 8.77 4.41 21.01
CA ALA A 57 7.56 5.22 21.14
C ALA A 57 7.55 6.42 20.17
N ALA A 58 8.72 7.05 19.95
CA ALA A 58 8.89 8.19 19.06
C ALA A 58 8.48 7.92 17.60
N TYR A 59 8.71 6.71 17.10
CA TYR A 59 8.28 6.31 15.75
C TYR A 59 6.88 5.69 15.76
N ARG A 60 6.54 4.94 16.80
CA ARG A 60 5.22 4.29 16.89
C ARG A 60 4.08 5.30 16.90
N GLN A 61 4.23 6.44 17.58
CA GLN A 61 3.21 7.49 17.60
C GLN A 61 2.98 8.19 16.24
N ARG A 62 3.91 8.03 15.29
CA ARG A 62 3.81 8.61 13.95
C ARG A 62 3.05 7.73 12.96
N VAL A 63 2.81 6.46 13.32
CA VAL A 63 2.14 5.49 12.45
C VAL A 63 0.97 4.87 13.20
N VAL A 64 -0.23 5.15 12.72
CA VAL A 64 -1.45 4.51 13.17
C VAL A 64 -1.82 3.46 12.12
N LEU A 65 -1.95 2.20 12.55
CA LEU A 65 -2.50 1.14 11.73
C LEU A 65 -4.02 1.14 11.96
N GLY A 66 -4.74 1.60 10.94
CA GLY A 66 -6.18 1.88 10.98
C GLY A 66 -7.02 0.67 10.58
N ASP A 67 -8.05 0.93 9.76
CA ASP A 67 -9.06 -0.08 9.45
C ASP A 67 -8.47 -1.25 8.65
N TYR A 68 -8.86 -2.46 9.03
CA TYR A 68 -8.72 -3.65 8.20
C TYR A 68 -9.87 -3.72 7.20
N LYS A 69 -9.54 -3.90 5.93
CA LYS A 69 -10.49 -4.31 4.90
C LYS A 69 -10.01 -5.59 4.26
N GLU A 70 -10.91 -6.55 4.12
CA GLU A 70 -10.65 -7.74 3.31
C GLU A 70 -10.68 -7.37 1.83
N VAL A 71 -9.86 -8.04 1.01
CA VAL A 71 -9.92 -7.87 -0.44
C VAL A 71 -11.32 -8.24 -0.94
N PHE A 72 -12.03 -7.24 -1.43
CA PHE A 72 -13.41 -7.36 -1.90
C PHE A 72 -13.48 -7.40 -3.42
N TYR A 73 -14.36 -8.25 -3.94
CA TYR A 73 -14.74 -8.32 -5.35
C TYR A 73 -16.27 -8.13 -5.44
N PRO A 74 -16.75 -7.13 -6.21
CA PRO A 74 -18.18 -6.96 -6.44
C PRO A 74 -18.84 -8.19 -7.07
N PRO A 75 -20.15 -8.40 -6.84
CA PRO A 75 -20.89 -9.48 -7.47
C PRO A 75 -20.70 -9.54 -8.99
N GLY A 76 -20.35 -10.72 -9.51
CA GLY A 76 -20.08 -10.95 -10.93
C GLY A 76 -18.62 -10.68 -11.36
N THR A 77 -17.73 -10.33 -10.43
CA THR A 77 -16.29 -10.12 -10.71
C THR A 77 -15.38 -11.08 -9.93
N GLU A 78 -15.95 -12.07 -9.23
CA GLU A 78 -15.24 -12.97 -8.33
C GLU A 78 -14.16 -13.80 -9.04
N GLU A 79 -14.32 -14.07 -10.33
CA GLU A 79 -13.34 -14.79 -11.14
C GLU A 79 -12.05 -13.98 -11.35
N MET A 80 -12.09 -12.66 -11.23
CA MET A 80 -10.91 -11.81 -11.41
C MET A 80 -9.79 -12.15 -10.42
N LYS A 81 -10.14 -12.67 -9.22
CA LYS A 81 -9.16 -13.13 -8.22
C LYS A 81 -8.23 -14.24 -8.75
N ASN A 82 -8.65 -14.97 -9.78
CA ASN A 82 -7.89 -16.07 -10.37
C ASN A 82 -7.05 -15.62 -11.59
N MET A 83 -7.25 -14.41 -12.09
CA MET A 83 -6.54 -13.90 -13.29
C MET A 83 -5.12 -13.45 -12.96
N PHE A 84 -4.91 -12.89 -11.77
CA PHE A 84 -3.63 -12.38 -11.28
C PHE A 84 -3.50 -12.58 -9.77
N ARG A 85 -2.39 -12.13 -9.16
CA ARG A 85 -2.30 -12.06 -7.69
C ARG A 85 -3.43 -11.15 -7.16
N PRO A 86 -4.08 -11.49 -6.03
CA PRO A 86 -5.20 -10.71 -5.49
C PRO A 86 -4.92 -9.22 -5.29
N CYS A 87 -3.67 -8.83 -5.00
CA CYS A 87 -3.28 -7.42 -4.90
C CYS A 87 -3.41 -6.65 -6.23
N ALA A 88 -3.20 -7.32 -7.37
CA ALA A 88 -3.23 -6.70 -8.69
C ALA A 88 -4.66 -6.44 -9.19
N THR A 89 -5.59 -7.32 -8.82
CA THR A 89 -7.01 -7.25 -9.20
C THR A 89 -7.87 -6.57 -8.13
N GLY A 90 -7.56 -6.74 -6.85
CA GLY A 90 -8.25 -6.08 -5.74
C GLY A 90 -8.13 -4.56 -5.78
N ARG A 91 -7.00 -4.03 -6.27
CA ARG A 91 -6.83 -2.57 -6.43
C ARG A 91 -7.81 -1.93 -7.43
N LEU A 92 -8.48 -2.71 -8.27
CA LEU A 92 -9.50 -2.21 -9.20
C LEU A 92 -10.77 -1.73 -8.48
N PHE A 93 -10.99 -2.20 -7.26
CA PHE A 93 -12.22 -1.98 -6.49
C PHE A 93 -12.00 -1.10 -5.24
N LEU A 94 -10.87 -0.39 -5.15
CA LEU A 94 -10.51 0.41 -3.95
C LEU A 94 -11.57 1.43 -3.56
N ALA A 95 -12.19 2.10 -4.54
CA ALA A 95 -13.24 3.08 -4.28
C ALA A 95 -14.48 2.46 -3.61
N GLN A 96 -14.77 1.19 -3.90
CA GLN A 96 -15.87 0.46 -3.27
C GLN A 96 -15.44 -0.18 -1.94
N THR A 97 -14.21 -0.69 -1.84
CA THR A 97 -13.68 -1.25 -0.60
C THR A 97 -13.59 -0.24 0.54
N PHE A 98 -13.34 1.03 0.20
CA PHE A 98 -13.17 2.14 1.13
C PHE A 98 -14.14 3.28 0.81
N GLU A 99 -15.41 2.96 0.64
CA GLU A 99 -16.48 3.94 0.38
C GLU A 99 -16.62 4.99 1.48
N ASP A 100 -16.12 4.70 2.69
CA ASP A 100 -16.14 5.59 3.85
C ASP A 100 -14.97 6.60 3.88
N LYS A 101 -14.09 6.60 2.87
CA LYS A 101 -12.92 7.49 2.80
C LYS A 101 -13.02 8.44 1.60
N ASP A 102 -12.85 9.74 1.86
CA ASP A 102 -12.90 10.78 0.81
C ASP A 102 -11.70 10.73 -0.15
N ALA A 103 -10.51 10.42 0.38
CA ALA A 103 -9.27 10.38 -0.38
C ALA A 103 -8.28 9.41 0.26
N MET A 104 -7.47 8.74 -0.57
CA MET A 104 -6.42 7.84 -0.12
C MET A 104 -5.27 7.77 -1.13
N VAL A 105 -4.13 7.28 -0.66
CA VAL A 105 -3.00 6.88 -1.50
C VAL A 105 -2.85 5.38 -1.38
N PHE A 106 -2.99 4.66 -2.50
CA PHE A 106 -2.67 3.24 -2.55
C PHE A 106 -1.16 3.04 -2.61
N LEU A 107 -0.62 2.16 -1.77
CA LEU A 107 0.79 1.82 -1.70
C LEU A 107 0.93 0.30 -1.81
N ASP A 108 1.83 -0.18 -2.69
CA ASP A 108 2.22 -1.59 -2.69
C ASP A 108 3.23 -1.83 -1.55
N THR A 109 3.27 -3.06 -1.05
CA THR A 109 4.12 -3.50 0.06
C THR A 109 5.61 -3.25 -0.18
N ASP A 110 6.06 -3.21 -1.43
CA ASP A 110 7.44 -2.96 -1.83
C ASP A 110 7.76 -1.48 -2.13
N THR A 111 6.86 -0.57 -1.75
CA THR A 111 7.09 0.88 -1.86
C THR A 111 8.05 1.39 -0.80
N LEU A 112 8.93 2.31 -1.17
CA LEU A 112 9.86 3.00 -0.27
C LEU A 112 9.67 4.52 -0.38
N PHE A 113 9.47 5.20 0.75
CA PHE A 113 9.48 6.65 0.79
C PHE A 113 10.91 7.18 0.83
N LEU A 114 11.24 8.08 -0.10
CA LEU A 114 12.51 8.83 -0.15
C LEU A 114 12.33 10.31 0.18
N MET A 115 11.08 10.75 0.32
CA MET A 115 10.68 12.09 0.70
C MET A 115 9.53 11.99 1.72
N PRO A 116 9.23 13.06 2.47
CA PRO A 116 8.08 13.09 3.37
C PRO A 116 6.79 12.68 2.65
N PRO A 117 6.01 11.70 3.16
CA PRO A 117 4.75 11.26 2.55
C PRO A 117 3.75 12.40 2.30
N GLU A 118 3.84 13.48 3.07
CA GLU A 118 3.06 14.70 2.96
C GLU A 118 3.19 15.37 1.58
N GLU A 119 4.34 15.23 0.91
CA GLU A 119 4.53 15.76 -0.45
C GLU A 119 3.64 15.05 -1.48
N LEU A 120 3.42 13.75 -1.30
CA LEU A 120 2.48 12.99 -2.12
C LEU A 120 1.05 13.33 -1.74
N TRP A 121 0.76 13.39 -0.43
CA TRP A 121 -0.57 13.72 0.07
C TRP A 121 -1.06 15.09 -0.41
N ARG A 122 -0.18 16.11 -0.43
CA ARG A 122 -0.49 17.45 -0.94
C ARG A 122 -0.94 17.45 -2.40
N LYS A 123 -0.45 16.52 -3.23
CA LYS A 123 -0.93 16.36 -4.62
C LYS A 123 -2.36 15.83 -4.66
N VAL A 124 -2.69 14.88 -3.77
CA VAL A 124 -4.05 14.35 -3.63
C VAL A 124 -5.00 15.43 -3.12
N CYS A 125 -4.59 16.23 -2.13
CA CYS A 125 -5.40 17.36 -1.65
C CYS A 125 -5.65 18.45 -2.70
N ALA A 126 -4.87 18.50 -3.77
CA ALA A 126 -5.08 19.42 -4.88
C ALA A 126 -6.11 18.90 -5.92
N PHE A 127 -6.64 17.69 -5.72
CA PHE A 127 -7.71 17.16 -6.56
C PHE A 127 -8.98 18.01 -6.37
N ASN A 128 -9.79 18.03 -7.43
CA ASN A 128 -11.09 18.70 -7.41
C ASN A 128 -12.14 17.73 -7.95
N LEU A 129 -13.39 18.19 -8.11
CA LEU A 129 -14.52 17.35 -8.53
C LEU A 129 -14.33 16.64 -9.90
N HIS A 130 -13.33 17.03 -10.70
CA HIS A 130 -13.00 16.40 -11.98
C HIS A 130 -11.86 15.38 -11.88
N HIS A 131 -11.21 15.23 -10.73
CA HIS A 131 -10.09 14.31 -10.53
C HIS A 131 -10.52 13.13 -9.64
N VAL A 132 -10.61 11.94 -10.24
CA VAL A 132 -10.99 10.71 -9.53
C VAL A 132 -9.75 9.93 -9.07
N ILE A 133 -8.73 9.79 -9.94
CA ILE A 133 -7.51 9.01 -9.68
C ILE A 133 -6.32 9.72 -10.32
N GLY A 134 -5.17 9.71 -9.63
CA GLY A 134 -3.87 10.05 -10.21
C GLY A 134 -2.94 8.84 -10.20
N ILE A 135 -2.22 8.63 -11.31
CA ILE A 135 -1.29 7.50 -11.47
C ILE A 135 0.06 8.05 -11.91
N ALA A 136 1.14 7.52 -11.33
CA ALA A 136 2.49 7.85 -11.79
C ALA A 136 2.72 7.32 -13.21
N PRO A 137 3.34 8.11 -14.11
CA PRO A 137 3.62 7.67 -15.47
C PRO A 137 4.57 6.46 -15.48
N CYS A 138 4.34 5.51 -16.38
CA CYS A 138 5.27 4.41 -16.62
C CYS A 138 6.50 4.94 -17.35
N LEU A 139 7.63 5.09 -16.64
CA LEU A 139 8.87 5.67 -17.19
C LEU A 139 9.40 4.95 -18.43
N TYR A 140 9.09 3.66 -18.61
CA TYR A 140 9.44 2.89 -19.82
C TYR A 140 8.90 3.53 -21.11
N LEU A 141 7.74 4.18 -21.05
CA LEU A 141 7.08 4.80 -22.20
C LEU A 141 7.59 6.22 -22.51
N TYR A 142 8.42 6.81 -21.63
CA TYR A 142 8.91 8.20 -21.77
C TYR A 142 10.34 8.32 -22.33
N GLY A 143 10.87 7.25 -22.92
CA GLY A 143 12.00 7.31 -23.86
C GLY A 143 13.42 7.29 -23.24
N PRO A 144 14.47 7.10 -24.08
CA PRO A 144 15.85 6.84 -23.66
C PRO A 144 16.53 8.01 -22.91
N GLY A 145 15.92 9.20 -22.85
CA GLY A 145 16.46 10.37 -22.16
C GLY A 145 16.42 10.27 -20.63
N PHE A 146 15.53 9.45 -20.06
CA PHE A 146 15.44 9.26 -18.60
C PHE A 146 16.57 8.38 -18.05
N LYS A 147 17.25 7.60 -18.91
CA LYS A 147 18.42 6.77 -18.54
C LYS A 147 19.68 7.58 -18.23
N LYS A 148 19.68 8.92 -18.38
CA LYS A 148 20.87 9.75 -18.18
C LYS A 148 21.09 10.23 -16.74
N TRP A 149 20.17 9.93 -15.82
CA TRP A 149 20.20 10.43 -14.44
C TRP A 149 20.12 9.33 -13.36
N LEU A 150 20.37 8.08 -13.74
CA LEU A 150 20.65 6.95 -12.86
C LEU A 150 21.92 6.27 -13.36
#